data_AF-A0A355S7W3-F1
#
_entry.id   AF-A0A355S7W3-F1
#
_cell.length_a   1.000
_cell.length_b   1.000
_cell.length_c   1.000
_cell.angle_alpha   90.00
_cell.angle_beta   90.00
_cell.angle_gamma   90.00
#
_symmetry.space_group_name_H-M   'P 1'
#
loop_
_entity.id
_entity.type
_entity.pdbx_description
1 polymer ?
#
loop_
_entity_poly.entity_id
_entity_poly.type
_entity_poly.pdbx_seq_one_letter_code
_entity_poly.pdbx_strand_id
1 'polypeptide(L)'
;MALASSCARHGVSPRVSSSRATLVHGRASAPWDAPPAVRRAISAANRIQGKPYKWGGGHARLNDWGYDCSGATSYVLRNAGLIQGQMPSRGFLRYGRRGHGDWITVCAQNGHVFLLIAGLRFDTQGKYRQDGPRWRAYPRSTRGYVLRHPPGL
;
A
#
# COMPACT_ATOMS: atom_id res chain seq x y z
N MET A 1 -49.25 -24.14 -10.91
CA MET A 1 -47.85 -24.07 -10.41
C MET A 1 -46.94 -24.39 -11.58
N ALA A 2 -45.91 -23.64 -11.98
CA ALA A 2 -45.48 -22.27 -11.77
C ALA A 2 -44.68 -21.91 -13.03
N LEU A 3 -44.81 -20.68 -13.52
CA LEU A 3 -44.12 -20.16 -14.70
C LEU A 3 -42.61 -20.14 -14.48
N ALA A 4 -41.86 -20.58 -15.50
CA ALA A 4 -40.41 -20.53 -15.51
C ALA A 4 -39.90 -19.08 -15.57
N SER A 5 -38.93 -18.85 -14.71
CA SER A 5 -38.19 -17.62 -14.44
C SER A 5 -37.55 -17.00 -15.69
N SER A 6 -37.77 -15.70 -15.90
CA SER A 6 -36.87 -14.87 -16.70
C SER A 6 -36.79 -13.47 -16.10
N CYS A 7 -35.63 -13.18 -15.50
CA CYS A 7 -35.15 -11.82 -15.29
C CYS A 7 -33.65 -11.84 -15.51
N ALA A 8 -33.24 -11.45 -16.72
CA ALA A 8 -31.89 -11.04 -17.00
C ALA A 8 -31.47 -9.93 -16.02
N ARG A 9 -30.34 -10.12 -15.33
CA ARG A 9 -29.64 -9.03 -14.65
C ARG A 9 -28.18 -9.04 -15.08
N HIS A 10 -27.87 -8.10 -15.96
CA HIS A 10 -26.59 -7.42 -16.14
C HIS A 10 -25.54 -7.78 -15.08
N GLY A 11 -24.65 -8.71 -15.43
CA GLY A 11 -23.44 -9.01 -14.67
C GLY A 11 -22.28 -8.23 -15.26
N VAL A 12 -21.88 -7.17 -14.57
CA VAL A 12 -20.58 -6.51 -14.74
C VAL A 12 -19.49 -7.59 -14.87
N SER A 13 -18.70 -7.55 -15.94
CA SER A 13 -17.56 -8.46 -16.11
C SER A 13 -16.72 -8.46 -14.84
N PRO A 14 -16.34 -9.63 -14.28
CA PRO A 14 -15.51 -9.67 -13.11
C PRO A 14 -14.18 -9.00 -13.48
N ARG A 15 -13.90 -7.82 -12.92
CA ARG A 15 -12.52 -7.36 -12.79
C ARG A 15 -11.80 -8.51 -12.09
N VAL A 16 -10.85 -9.15 -12.77
CA VAL A 16 -9.99 -10.17 -12.19
C VAL A 16 -9.50 -9.60 -10.86
N SER A 17 -9.95 -10.16 -9.73
CA SER A 17 -9.46 -9.68 -8.45
C SER A 17 -7.97 -9.95 -8.45
N SER A 18 -7.16 -8.91 -8.34
CA SER A 18 -5.71 -9.05 -8.25
C SER A 18 -5.37 -10.09 -7.18
N SER A 19 -4.43 -10.98 -7.49
CA SER A 19 -3.96 -11.96 -6.53
C SER A 19 -3.36 -11.26 -5.31
N ARG A 20 -3.49 -11.88 -4.13
CA ARG A 20 -3.01 -11.29 -2.88
C ARG A 20 -1.60 -11.78 -2.56
N ALA A 21 -0.79 -10.90 -1.98
CA ALA A 21 0.46 -11.28 -1.36
C ALA A 21 0.23 -12.07 -0.07
N THR A 22 1.15 -12.98 0.25
CA THR A 22 1.15 -13.77 1.48
C THR A 22 2.21 -13.25 2.44
N LEU A 23 1.94 -13.29 3.75
CA LEU A 23 2.88 -12.88 4.78
C LEU A 23 3.50 -14.12 5.43
N VAL A 24 4.81 -14.32 5.26
CA VAL A 24 5.55 -15.47 5.79
C VAL A 24 6.67 -14.95 6.68
N HIS A 25 6.67 -15.35 7.96
CA HIS A 25 7.68 -14.93 8.96
C HIS A 25 7.95 -13.42 8.96
N GLY A 26 6.89 -12.61 8.83
CA GLY A 26 6.97 -11.15 8.84
C GLY A 26 7.44 -10.51 7.53
N ARG A 27 7.64 -11.27 6.45
CA ARG A 27 7.97 -10.75 5.11
C ARG A 27 6.89 -11.12 4.10
N ALA A 28 6.59 -10.20 3.21
CA ALA A 28 5.58 -10.42 2.17
C ALA A 28 6.19 -11.15 0.97
N SER A 29 5.46 -12.14 0.45
CA SER A 29 5.73 -12.79 -0.83
C SER A 29 4.75 -12.27 -1.88
N ALA A 30 5.27 -11.80 -3.00
CA ALA A 30 4.44 -11.32 -4.11
C ALA A 30 3.76 -12.49 -4.81
N PRO A 31 2.50 -12.35 -5.24
CA PRO A 31 1.86 -13.38 -6.05
C PRO A 31 2.51 -13.45 -7.44
N TRP A 32 2.35 -14.60 -8.09
CA TRP A 32 3.07 -14.96 -9.32
C TRP A 32 2.69 -14.11 -10.54
N ASP A 33 1.52 -13.48 -10.53
CA ASP A 33 0.94 -12.61 -11.54
C ASP A 33 1.15 -11.12 -11.24
N ALA A 34 1.80 -10.77 -10.11
CA ALA A 34 2.03 -9.39 -9.73
C ALA A 34 2.82 -8.61 -10.80
N PRO A 35 2.39 -7.40 -11.18
CA PRO A 35 3.15 -6.52 -12.06
C PRO A 35 4.57 -6.25 -11.52
N PRO A 36 5.57 -6.01 -12.38
CA PRO A 36 6.94 -5.79 -11.94
C PRO A 36 7.09 -4.69 -10.87
N ALA A 37 6.31 -3.61 -10.98
CA ALA A 37 6.31 -2.53 -9.99
C ALA A 37 5.83 -2.99 -8.60
N VAL A 38 4.84 -3.88 -8.54
CA VAL A 38 4.31 -4.44 -7.29
C VAL A 38 5.33 -5.35 -6.62
N ARG A 39 6.03 -6.19 -7.40
CA ARG A 39 7.13 -7.02 -6.89
C ARG A 39 8.25 -6.17 -6.31
N ARG A 40 8.62 -5.08 -7.00
CA ARG A 40 9.61 -4.12 -6.49
C ARG A 40 9.12 -3.43 -5.21
N ALA A 41 7.85 -3.03 -5.13
CA ALA A 41 7.27 -2.45 -3.93
C ALA A 41 7.33 -3.41 -2.73
N ILE A 42 6.97 -4.68 -2.93
CA ILE A 42 7.05 -5.72 -1.91
C ILE A 42 8.50 -5.95 -1.47
N SER A 43 9.43 -6.06 -2.41
CA SER A 43 10.87 -6.20 -2.12
C SER A 43 11.39 -5.00 -1.32
N ALA A 44 11.02 -3.78 -1.69
CA ALA A 44 11.42 -2.56 -0.99
C ALA A 44 10.86 -2.51 0.43
N ALA A 45 9.57 -2.81 0.62
CA ALA A 45 8.95 -2.87 1.94
C ALA A 45 9.61 -3.96 2.82
N ASN A 46 9.94 -5.13 2.26
CA ASN A 46 10.69 -6.17 2.95
C ASN A 46 12.08 -5.71 3.42
N ARG A 47 12.77 -4.83 2.67
CA ARG A 47 14.11 -4.32 3.06
C ARG A 47 14.08 -3.43 4.29
N ILE A 48 12.99 -2.69 4.50
CA ILE A 48 12.84 -1.80 5.66
C ILE A 48 11.93 -2.37 6.74
N GLN A 49 11.35 -3.56 6.53
CA GLN A 49 10.56 -4.29 7.50
C GLN A 49 11.26 -4.37 8.85
N GLY A 50 10.60 -3.87 9.90
CA GLY A 50 11.09 -3.94 11.28
C GLY A 50 12.14 -2.90 11.65
N LYS A 51 12.52 -1.99 10.74
CA LYS A 51 13.34 -0.82 11.11
C LYS A 51 12.60 0.08 12.10
N PRO A 52 13.32 0.83 12.95
CA PRO A 52 12.71 1.72 13.92
C PRO A 52 11.95 2.87 13.25
N TYR A 53 10.96 3.40 13.96
CA TYR A 53 10.39 4.70 13.62
C TYR A 53 11.41 5.81 13.91
N LYS A 54 11.57 6.72 12.97
CA LYS A 54 12.44 7.90 13.12
C LYS A 54 11.72 9.08 12.51
N TRP A 55 11.42 10.11 13.30
CA TRP A 55 10.81 11.34 12.80
C TRP A 55 11.70 11.99 11.72
N GLY A 56 11.16 12.25 10.53
CA GLY A 56 11.92 12.75 9.37
C GLY A 56 12.79 11.69 8.69
N GLY A 57 12.79 10.44 9.17
CA GLY A 57 13.56 9.35 8.59
C GLY A 57 13.08 9.01 7.18
N GLY A 58 14.01 8.93 6.23
CA GLY A 58 13.71 8.72 4.80
C GLY A 58 13.51 10.00 3.97
N HIS A 59 13.62 11.19 4.58
CA HIS A 59 13.50 12.49 3.89
C HIS A 59 14.85 13.08 3.48
N ALA A 60 15.66 13.52 4.45
CA ALA A 60 16.99 14.09 4.19
C ALA A 60 18.01 13.01 3.79
N ARG A 61 17.90 11.84 4.41
CA ARG A 61 18.63 10.63 4.03
C ARG A 61 17.64 9.62 3.48
N LEU A 62 17.63 9.45 2.17
CA LEU A 62 16.63 8.60 1.49
C LEU A 62 16.74 7.11 1.85
N ASN A 63 17.94 6.64 2.17
CA ASN A 63 18.24 5.31 2.69
C ASN A 63 18.75 5.44 4.13
N ASP A 64 17.82 5.47 5.07
CA ASP A 64 18.07 5.73 6.49
C ASP A 64 18.02 4.44 7.34
N TRP A 65 18.49 4.54 8.58
CA TRP A 65 18.42 3.46 9.56
C TRP A 65 17.03 3.32 10.19
N GLY A 66 16.19 4.36 10.15
CA GLY A 66 14.80 4.38 10.57
C GLY A 66 13.93 5.28 9.70
N TYR A 67 12.61 5.07 9.71
CA TYR A 67 11.69 5.75 8.79
C TYR A 67 10.44 6.26 9.52
N ASP A 68 9.97 7.45 9.15
CA ASP A 68 8.60 7.88 9.49
C ASP A 68 7.57 7.31 8.50
N CYS A 69 6.29 7.61 8.73
CA CYS A 69 5.21 7.11 7.88
C CYS A 69 5.36 7.48 6.39
N SER A 70 5.71 8.75 6.14
CA SER A 70 5.85 9.31 4.79
C SER A 70 7.19 8.95 4.14
N GLY A 71 8.25 8.83 4.91
CA GLY A 71 9.55 8.34 4.48
C GLY A 71 9.51 6.85 4.12
N ALA A 72 8.82 6.02 4.91
CA ALA A 72 8.60 4.61 4.59
C ALA A 72 7.78 4.45 3.30
N THR A 73 6.68 5.19 3.18
CA THR A 73 5.84 5.19 1.97
C THR A 73 6.65 5.65 0.75
N SER A 74 7.41 6.74 0.88
CA SER A 74 8.28 7.26 -0.18
C SER A 74 9.36 6.26 -0.57
N TYR A 75 9.99 5.59 0.40
CA TYR A 75 11.00 4.57 0.14
C TYR A 75 10.44 3.44 -0.74
N VAL A 76 9.26 2.92 -0.38
CA VAL A 76 8.64 1.83 -1.13
C VAL A 76 8.29 2.26 -2.55
N LEU A 77 7.60 3.40 -2.71
CA LEU A 77 7.17 3.87 -4.03
C LEU A 77 8.36 4.28 -4.91
N ARG A 78 9.39 4.91 -4.35
CA ARG A 78 10.61 5.28 -5.09
C ARG A 78 11.34 4.03 -5.60
N ASN A 79 11.56 3.04 -4.73
CA ASN A 79 12.22 1.78 -5.12
C ASN A 79 11.36 0.91 -6.05
N ALA A 80 10.05 1.16 -6.12
CA ALA A 80 9.16 0.57 -7.12
C ALA A 80 9.20 1.28 -8.48
N GLY A 81 9.79 2.48 -8.55
CA GLY A 81 9.80 3.34 -9.73
C GLY A 81 8.50 4.15 -9.91
N LEU A 82 7.74 4.36 -8.84
CA LEU A 82 6.40 4.97 -8.87
C LEU A 82 6.37 6.44 -8.43
N ILE A 83 7.47 6.94 -7.87
CA ILE A 83 7.74 8.37 -7.62
C ILE A 83 9.23 8.65 -7.79
N GLN A 84 9.57 9.93 -7.95
CA GLN A 84 10.94 10.42 -7.81
C GLN A 84 11.08 11.10 -6.43
N GLY A 85 12.15 10.75 -5.69
CA GLY A 85 12.47 11.39 -4.41
C GLY A 85 11.61 10.95 -3.21
N GLN A 86 11.06 11.93 -2.50
CA GLN A 86 10.29 11.77 -1.27
C GLN A 86 9.23 12.87 -1.15
N MET A 87 8.20 12.64 -0.35
CA MET A 87 7.27 13.71 0.05
C MET A 87 6.69 13.47 1.45
N PRO A 88 6.25 14.53 2.16
CA PRO A 88 5.49 14.40 3.41
C PRO A 88 4.10 13.79 3.16
N SER A 89 3.43 13.34 4.23
CA SER A 89 2.12 12.67 4.13
C SER A 89 1.06 13.50 3.39
N ARG A 90 1.10 14.83 3.55
CA ARG A 90 0.20 15.78 2.85
C ARG A 90 0.37 15.74 1.33
N GLY A 91 1.57 15.47 0.82
CA GLY A 91 1.82 15.33 -0.61
C GLY A 91 1.04 14.16 -1.21
N PHE A 92 0.93 13.06 -0.47
CA PHE A 92 0.20 11.86 -0.92
C PHE A 92 -1.31 12.07 -1.04
N LEU A 93 -1.90 13.13 -0.48
CA LEU A 93 -3.31 13.48 -0.70
C LEU A 93 -3.62 13.77 -2.17
N ARG A 94 -2.60 14.14 -2.95
CA ARG A 94 -2.68 14.47 -4.39
C ARG A 94 -1.97 13.49 -5.30
N TYR A 95 -1.40 12.43 -4.75
CA TYR A 95 -0.68 11.42 -5.52
C TYR A 95 -1.62 10.64 -6.46
N GLY A 96 -1.16 10.39 -7.68
CA GLY A 96 -1.81 9.49 -8.64
C GLY A 96 -3.32 9.72 -8.84
N ARG A 97 -4.05 8.62 -9.04
CA ARG A 97 -5.50 8.63 -9.24
C ARG A 97 -6.25 8.44 -7.91
N ARG A 98 -7.50 8.89 -7.85
CA ARG A 98 -8.36 8.76 -6.67
C ARG A 98 -8.91 7.34 -6.55
N GLY A 99 -9.09 6.88 -5.31
CA GLY A 99 -9.71 5.60 -4.99
C GLY A 99 -8.71 4.47 -4.77
N HIS A 100 -9.24 3.26 -4.55
CA HIS A 100 -8.45 2.05 -4.45
C HIS A 100 -7.75 1.74 -5.78
N GLY A 101 -6.49 1.32 -5.69
CA GLY A 101 -5.78 0.69 -6.79
C GLY A 101 -6.00 -0.82 -6.78
N ASP A 102 -5.82 -1.46 -7.92
CA ASP A 102 -5.96 -2.90 -8.06
C ASP A 102 -4.86 -3.64 -7.26
N TRP A 103 -3.66 -3.09 -7.19
CA TRP A 103 -2.50 -3.66 -6.54
C TRP A 103 -1.95 -2.78 -5.41
N ILE A 104 -1.88 -1.47 -5.61
CA ILE A 104 -1.29 -0.54 -4.63
C ILE A 104 -2.28 0.57 -4.32
N THR A 105 -2.68 0.67 -3.04
CA THR A 105 -3.41 1.83 -2.54
C THR A 105 -2.55 2.58 -1.52
N VAL A 106 -2.36 3.86 -1.74
CA VAL A 106 -1.81 4.82 -0.79
C VAL A 106 -2.97 5.38 0.03
N CYS A 107 -2.97 5.11 1.32
CA CYS A 107 -3.96 5.65 2.26
C CYS A 107 -3.33 6.87 2.93
N ALA A 108 -3.75 8.08 2.55
CA ALA A 108 -3.15 9.32 3.04
C ALA A 108 -4.14 10.20 3.81
N GLN A 109 -3.68 10.80 4.90
CA GLN A 109 -4.37 11.87 5.61
C GLN A 109 -3.36 12.92 6.10
N ASN A 110 -3.85 14.02 6.65
CA ASN A 110 -2.95 14.97 7.31
C ASN A 110 -2.31 14.29 8.54
N GLY A 111 -0.97 14.21 8.57
CA GLY A 111 -0.22 13.58 9.67
C GLY A 111 0.01 12.07 9.59
N HIS A 112 -0.57 11.34 8.63
CA HIS A 112 -0.23 9.91 8.46
C HIS A 112 -0.46 9.39 7.03
N VAL A 113 0.37 8.45 6.61
CA VAL A 113 0.24 7.72 5.35
C VAL A 113 0.75 6.30 5.51
N PHE A 114 0.09 5.35 4.85
CA PHE A 114 0.51 3.95 4.77
C PHE A 114 0.10 3.34 3.42
N LEU A 115 0.55 2.11 3.18
CA LEU A 115 0.29 1.41 1.92
C LEU A 115 -0.55 0.15 2.13
N LEU A 116 -1.42 -0.12 1.17
CA LEU A 116 -1.96 -1.45 0.89
C LEU A 116 -1.27 -1.94 -0.39
N ILE A 117 -0.59 -3.09 -0.34
CA ILE A 117 0.17 -3.65 -1.47
C ILE A 117 -0.24 -5.11 -1.62
N ALA A 118 -0.86 -5.45 -2.76
CA ALA A 118 -1.42 -6.76 -3.04
C ALA A 118 -2.25 -7.30 -1.86
N GLY A 119 -3.05 -6.43 -1.25
CA GLY A 119 -3.93 -6.77 -0.13
C GLY A 119 -3.27 -6.85 1.25
N LEU A 120 -1.95 -6.67 1.38
CA LEU A 120 -1.26 -6.56 2.67
C LEU A 120 -1.07 -5.09 3.07
N ARG A 121 -1.16 -4.81 4.37
CA ARG A 121 -0.90 -3.47 4.90
C ARG A 121 0.58 -3.32 5.24
N PHE A 122 1.19 -2.23 4.78
CA PHE A 122 2.52 -1.80 5.18
C PHE A 122 2.45 -0.42 5.85
N ASP A 123 2.75 -0.36 7.14
CA ASP A 123 2.34 0.75 8.00
C ASP A 123 3.33 0.95 9.17
N THR A 124 3.54 2.20 9.57
CA THR A 124 4.35 2.57 10.74
C THR A 124 3.52 2.78 12.01
N GLN A 125 2.21 2.55 11.92
CA GLN A 125 1.26 2.55 13.01
C GLN A 125 0.61 1.17 13.15
N GLY A 126 0.66 0.60 14.35
CA GLY A 126 -0.10 -0.60 14.67
C GLY A 126 -0.13 -0.91 16.15
N LYS A 127 0.88 -1.62 16.68
CA LYS A 127 0.92 -1.89 18.13
C LYS A 127 1.15 -0.59 18.90
N TYR A 128 2.01 0.27 18.36
CA TYR A 128 2.22 1.64 18.82
C TYR A 128 2.02 2.60 17.64
N ARG A 129 1.84 3.89 17.95
CA ARG A 129 1.71 4.94 16.91
C ARG A 129 2.99 5.19 16.10
N GLN A 130 4.12 4.67 16.56
CA GLN A 130 5.45 4.91 16.01
C GLN A 130 6.30 3.66 16.15
N ASP A 131 5.79 2.51 15.70
CA ASP A 131 6.48 1.21 15.84
C ASP A 131 7.38 0.86 14.64
N GLY A 132 7.50 1.78 13.69
CA GLY A 132 8.34 1.66 12.49
C GLY A 132 7.66 0.85 11.37
N PRO A 133 8.22 0.88 10.16
CA PRO A 133 7.64 0.19 9.01
C PRO A 133 7.45 -1.31 9.26
N ARG A 134 6.19 -1.76 9.25
CA ARG A 134 5.84 -3.18 9.36
C ARG A 134 4.75 -3.62 8.40
N TRP A 135 4.92 -4.81 7.84
CA TRP A 135 3.86 -5.63 7.27
C TRP A 135 2.87 -6.09 8.33
N ARG A 136 1.59 -6.05 7.98
CA ARG A 136 0.47 -6.43 8.85
C ARG A 136 -0.56 -7.19 8.02
N ALA A 137 -0.91 -8.38 8.50
CA ALA A 137 -1.93 -9.22 7.87
C ALA A 137 -3.34 -8.62 8.02
N TYR A 138 -3.60 -7.96 9.16
CA TYR A 138 -4.93 -7.43 9.44
C TYR A 138 -5.15 -6.07 8.77
N PRO A 139 -6.32 -5.90 8.11
CA PRO A 139 -6.72 -4.61 7.58
C PRO A 139 -6.86 -3.60 8.72
N ARG A 140 -6.76 -2.32 8.37
CA ARG A 140 -7.21 -1.23 9.24
C ARG A 140 -8.34 -0.50 8.54
N SER A 141 -9.19 0.14 9.33
CA SER A 141 -10.15 1.09 8.76
C SER A 141 -9.39 2.18 8.01
N THR A 142 -9.81 2.43 6.78
CA THR A 142 -9.35 3.54 5.93
C THR A 142 -10.26 4.76 6.05
N ARG A 143 -11.24 4.75 6.98
CA ARG A 143 -12.10 5.91 7.24
C ARG A 143 -11.23 7.11 7.64
N GLY A 144 -11.48 8.26 7.01
CA GLY A 144 -10.70 9.48 7.20
C GLY A 144 -9.46 9.59 6.31
N TYR A 145 -9.11 8.54 5.56
CA TYR A 145 -8.02 8.57 4.59
C TYR A 145 -8.54 8.89 3.18
N VAL A 146 -7.80 9.74 2.48
CA VAL A 146 -7.91 9.90 1.04
C VAL A 146 -7.14 8.77 0.39
N LEU A 147 -7.87 7.92 -0.32
CA LEU A 147 -7.31 6.78 -1.04
C LEU A 147 -6.79 7.24 -2.40
N ARG A 148 -5.54 6.88 -2.68
CA ARG A 148 -4.84 7.16 -3.94
C ARG A 148 -4.18 5.90 -4.47
N HIS A 149 -3.90 5.85 -5.76
CA HIS A 149 -3.12 4.76 -6.34
C HIS A 149 -2.24 5.22 -7.52
N PRO A 150 -1.11 4.54 -7.79
CA PRO A 150 -0.33 4.76 -8.99
C PRO A 150 -1.17 4.42 -10.24
N PRO A 151 -1.15 5.23 -11.31
CA PRO A 151 -1.90 4.89 -12.53
C PRO A 151 -1.54 3.49 -13.07
N GLY A 152 -2.56 2.68 -13.36
CA GLY A 152 -2.39 1.31 -13.87
C GLY A 152 -2.07 0.26 -12.79
N LEU A 153 -2.17 0.62 -11.50
CA LEU A 153 -1.98 -0.26 -10.35
C LEU A 153 -3.00 0.02 -9.24
#